data_AF-A0A9D1QV16-F1
#
_entry.id   AF-A0A9D1QV16-F1
#
_cell.length_a   1.000
_cell.length_b   1.000
_cell.length_c   1.000
_cell.angle_alpha   90.00
_cell.angle_beta   90.00
_cell.angle_gamma   90.00
#
_symmetry.space_group_name_H-M   'P 1'
#
loop_
_entity.id
_entity.type
_entity.pdbx_description
1 polymer ?
#
loop_
_entity_poly.entity_id
_entity_poly.type
_entity_poly.pdbx_seq_one_letter_code
_entity_poly.pdbx_strand_id
1 'polypeptide(L)'
;MYPLAVRAGVGADDYWDMTLKEIVIQVEANRLRHMDALRERGIMDHKLSELIAFAMNEPNKMPSIQKMYGFLNYDDPTETQPKETVPEWQQDRLEFMKQAEAIRAARNAKQGGES
;
A
#
# COMPACT_ATOMS: atom_id res chain seq x y z
N MET A 1 21.53 28.39 -29.02
CA MET A 1 21.52 27.34 -27.98
C MET A 1 21.02 27.88 -26.63
N TYR A 2 21.46 29.08 -26.23
CA TYR A 2 20.98 29.80 -25.04
C TYR A 2 19.48 29.69 -24.69
N PRO A 3 18.52 30.06 -25.58
CA PRO A 3 17.10 30.02 -25.21
C PRO A 3 16.58 28.61 -24.89
N LEU A 4 17.19 27.57 -25.48
CA LEU A 4 16.83 26.18 -25.20
C LEU A 4 17.39 25.71 -23.85
N ALA A 5 18.61 26.11 -23.51
CA ALA A 5 19.23 25.80 -22.23
C ALA A 5 18.47 26.46 -21.06
N VAL A 6 18.12 27.75 -21.21
CA VAL A 6 17.32 28.47 -20.21
C VAL A 6 15.94 27.81 -20.03
N ARG A 7 15.27 27.46 -21.13
CA ARG A 7 14.00 26.72 -21.06
C ARG A 7 14.14 25.36 -20.37
N ALA A 8 15.27 24.70 -20.55
CA ALA A 8 15.57 23.42 -19.89
C ALA A 8 16.00 23.57 -18.43
N GLY A 9 15.99 24.79 -17.87
CA GLY A 9 16.26 25.06 -16.46
C GLY A 9 17.73 25.34 -16.13
N VAL A 10 18.55 25.70 -17.12
CA VAL A 10 19.89 26.27 -16.87
C VAL A 10 19.74 27.75 -16.52
N GLY A 11 20.46 28.24 -15.51
CA GLY A 11 20.45 29.65 -15.13
C GLY A 11 20.88 30.55 -16.30
N ALA A 12 20.20 31.68 -16.46
CA ALA A 12 20.55 32.67 -17.48
C ALA A 12 21.95 33.25 -17.25
N ASP A 13 22.29 33.48 -15.98
CA ASP A 13 23.61 33.95 -15.56
C ASP A 13 24.67 32.85 -15.73
N ASP A 14 24.35 31.64 -15.26
CA ASP A 14 25.27 30.49 -15.30
C ASP A 14 25.62 30.04 -16.73
N TYR A 15 24.71 30.19 -17.69
CA TYR A 15 24.92 29.70 -19.05
C TYR A 15 26.19 30.25 -19.70
N TRP A 16 26.55 31.50 -19.43
CA TRP A 16 27.71 32.15 -20.03
C TRP A 16 29.03 31.65 -19.44
N ASP A 17 28.98 31.15 -18.21
CA ASP A 17 30.13 30.63 -17.48
C ASP A 17 30.29 29.10 -17.66
N MET A 18 29.25 28.41 -18.15
CA MET A 18 29.27 26.96 -18.36
C MET A 18 29.79 26.55 -19.74
N THR A 19 30.54 25.45 -19.76
CA THR A 19 30.93 24.79 -21.02
C THR A 19 29.75 24.02 -21.62
N LEU A 20 29.83 23.73 -22.93
CA LEU A 20 28.83 22.94 -23.63
C LEU A 20 28.56 21.58 -22.95
N LYS A 21 29.61 20.93 -22.42
CA LYS A 21 29.48 19.64 -21.74
C LYS A 21 28.68 19.77 -20.45
N GLU A 22 28.95 20.81 -19.66
CA GLU A 22 28.24 21.08 -18.41
C GLU A 22 26.79 21.45 -18.67
N ILE A 23 26.51 22.23 -19.72
CA ILE A 23 25.14 22.56 -20.15
C ILE A 23 24.38 21.28 -20.48
N VAL A 24 24.97 20.36 -21.24
CA VAL A 24 24.31 19.08 -21.59
C VAL A 24 24.02 18.24 -20.35
N ILE A 25 24.99 18.10 -19.44
CA ILE A 25 24.82 17.37 -18.18
C ILE A 25 23.71 17.99 -17.33
N GLN A 26 23.68 19.32 -17.21
CA GLN A 26 22.67 20.03 -16.43
C GLN A 26 21.28 19.87 -17.03
N VAL A 27 21.17 19.97 -18.36
CA VAL A 27 19.90 19.74 -19.08
C VAL A 27 19.40 18.31 -18.88
N GLU A 28 20.28 17.32 -18.92
CA GLU A 28 19.93 15.92 -18.67
C GLU A 28 19.47 15.69 -17.22
N ALA A 29 20.21 16.23 -16.24
CA ALA A 29 19.84 16.16 -14.83
C ALA A 29 18.49 16.85 -14.57
N ASN A 30 18.22 18.00 -15.19
CA ASN A 30 16.94 18.70 -15.08
C ASN A 30 15.80 17.87 -15.68
N ARG A 31 16.05 17.24 -16.84
CA ARG A 31 15.09 16.34 -17.48
C ARG A 31 14.76 15.16 -16.58
N LEU A 32 15.77 14.50 -16.00
CA LEU A 32 15.58 13.36 -15.10
C LEU A 32 14.78 13.77 -13.87
N ARG A 33 15.17 14.86 -13.19
CA ARG A 33 14.40 15.41 -12.05
C ARG A 33 12.95 15.71 -12.41
N HIS A 34 12.71 16.25 -13.60
CA HIS A 34 11.35 16.50 -14.06
C HIS A 34 10.56 15.21 -14.32
N MET A 35 11.20 14.19 -14.92
CA MET A 35 10.58 12.88 -15.13
C MET A 35 10.29 12.17 -13.81
N ASP A 36 11.19 12.26 -12.83
CA ASP A 36 10.99 11.69 -11.50
C ASP A 36 9.81 12.38 -10.80
N ALA A 37 9.74 13.72 -10.83
CA ALA A 37 8.60 14.46 -10.29
C ALA A 37 7.27 14.12 -10.98
N LEU A 38 7.27 13.93 -12.31
CA LEU A 38 6.08 13.49 -13.04
C LEU A 38 5.69 12.05 -12.69
N ARG A 39 6.66 11.17 -12.48
CA ARG A 39 6.44 9.80 -12.06
C ARG A 39 5.85 9.75 -10.66
N GLU A 40 6.44 10.48 -9.72
CA GLU A 40 5.94 10.64 -8.35
C GLU A 40 4.52 11.18 -8.35
N ARG A 41 4.26 12.25 -9.12
CA ARG A 41 2.91 12.80 -9.28
C ARG A 41 1.96 11.79 -9.89
N GLY A 42 2.37 11.07 -10.93
CA GLY A 42 1.54 10.04 -11.56
C GLY A 42 1.18 8.91 -10.57
N ILE A 43 2.13 8.50 -9.73
CA ILE A 43 1.90 7.51 -8.68
C ILE A 43 0.95 8.08 -7.62
N MET A 44 1.16 9.32 -7.16
CA MET A 44 0.29 9.98 -6.19
C MET A 44 -1.14 10.14 -6.72
N ASP A 45 -1.30 10.62 -7.94
CA ASP A 45 -2.60 10.84 -8.57
C ASP A 45 -3.33 9.50 -8.78
N HIS A 46 -2.59 8.44 -9.15
CA HIS A 46 -3.13 7.09 -9.22
C HIS A 46 -3.59 6.59 -7.84
N LYS A 47 -2.76 6.74 -6.80
CA LYS A 47 -3.13 6.38 -5.42
C LYS A 47 -4.30 7.20 -4.91
N LEU A 48 -4.36 8.48 -5.24
CA LEU A 48 -5.49 9.33 -4.92
C LEU A 48 -6.75 8.88 -5.67
N SER A 49 -6.64 8.49 -6.93
CA SER A 49 -7.78 7.95 -7.69
C SER A 49 -8.28 6.63 -7.09
N GLU A 50 -7.38 5.71 -6.71
CA GLU A 50 -7.72 4.50 -5.96
C GLU A 50 -8.44 4.85 -4.65
N LEU A 51 -7.93 5.84 -3.90
CA LEU A 51 -8.52 6.28 -2.65
C LEU A 51 -9.88 6.94 -2.84
N ILE A 52 -10.07 7.74 -3.89
CA ILE A 52 -11.36 8.37 -4.19
C ILE A 52 -12.37 7.33 -4.68
N ALA A 53 -11.97 6.42 -5.57
CA ALA A 53 -12.81 5.31 -6.01
C ALA A 53 -13.24 4.43 -4.83
N PHE A 54 -12.35 4.25 -3.85
CA PHE A 54 -12.62 3.54 -2.61
C PHE A 54 -13.51 4.36 -1.65
N ALA A 55 -13.25 5.66 -1.47
CA ALA A 55 -13.92 6.53 -0.51
C ALA A 55 -15.32 7.02 -0.96
N MET A 56 -15.56 7.15 -2.27
CA MET A 56 -16.93 7.28 -2.82
C MET A 56 -17.81 6.06 -2.53
N ASN A 57 -17.25 5.07 -1.82
CA ASN A 57 -17.92 3.87 -1.37
C ASN A 57 -17.73 3.69 0.18
N GLU A 58 -17.70 4.80 0.95
CA GLU A 58 -17.95 5.03 2.42
C GLU A 58 -16.74 5.06 3.43
N PRO A 59 -16.80 5.62 4.68
CA PRO A 59 -15.60 6.02 5.48
C PRO A 59 -14.91 4.89 6.28
N ASN A 60 -15.57 3.74 6.45
CA ASN A 60 -14.93 2.44 6.67
C ASN A 60 -14.40 1.82 5.34
N LYS A 61 -14.39 2.63 4.27
CA LYS A 61 -13.49 2.65 3.12
C LYS A 61 -12.73 4.00 3.00
N MET A 62 -12.21 4.58 4.10
CA MET A 62 -11.10 5.55 4.02
C MET A 62 -10.00 5.24 5.07
N PRO A 63 -8.74 4.95 4.70
CA PRO A 63 -7.69 4.51 5.63
C PRO A 63 -6.97 5.65 6.39
N SER A 64 -6.30 5.31 7.50
CA SER A 64 -5.46 6.23 8.31
C SER A 64 -4.12 6.59 7.63
N ILE A 65 -3.47 7.66 8.10
CA ILE A 65 -2.30 8.30 7.47
C ILE A 65 -1.09 7.36 7.29
N GLN A 66 -0.76 6.49 8.26
CA GLN A 66 0.30 5.47 8.15
C GLN A 66 -0.01 4.32 7.16
N LYS A 67 -1.31 4.06 6.89
CA LYS A 67 -1.77 3.07 5.90
C LYS A 67 -1.90 3.67 4.49
N MET A 68 -2.13 4.98 4.37
CA MET A 68 -2.23 5.72 3.11
C MET A 68 -0.88 6.16 2.55
N TYR A 69 0.05 6.57 3.40
CA TYR A 69 1.35 7.12 3.01
C TYR A 69 2.47 6.41 3.77
N GLY A 70 2.67 5.13 3.41
CA GLY A 70 3.65 4.23 4.03
C GLY A 70 5.13 4.54 3.74
N PHE A 71 5.44 5.67 3.10
CA PHE A 71 6.83 6.11 2.96
C PHE A 71 7.48 6.48 4.32
N LEU A 72 6.76 6.34 5.44
CA LEU A 72 7.22 6.56 6.81
C LEU A 72 7.72 5.29 7.54
N ASN A 73 7.57 4.10 6.95
CA ASN A 73 8.12 2.85 7.51
C ASN A 73 9.41 2.43 6.79
N TYR A 74 10.34 3.38 6.63
CA TYR A 74 11.72 2.98 6.34
C TYR A 74 12.26 2.33 7.61
N ASP A 75 12.52 1.02 7.53
CA ASP A 75 13.19 0.14 8.51
C ASP A 75 12.29 -0.88 9.24
N ASP A 76 11.80 -1.91 8.53
CA ASP A 76 11.98 -3.30 9.02
C ASP A 76 11.76 -4.36 7.90
N PRO A 77 12.71 -5.28 7.64
CA PRO A 77 12.67 -6.21 6.51
C PRO A 77 11.98 -7.56 6.80
N THR A 78 11.08 -7.63 7.78
CA THR A 78 10.36 -8.87 8.12
C THR A 78 8.90 -8.58 8.44
N GLU A 79 8.00 -8.88 7.51
CA GLU A 79 6.82 -9.71 7.81
C GLU A 79 6.06 -10.09 6.52
N THR A 80 6.15 -11.38 6.24
CA THR A 80 5.29 -12.17 5.37
C THR A 80 3.82 -11.74 5.40
N GLN A 81 3.22 -11.69 4.22
CA GLN A 81 1.78 -11.67 3.96
C GLN A 81 0.98 -12.29 5.13
N PRO A 82 0.00 -11.58 5.73
CA PRO A 82 -1.00 -12.27 6.51
C PRO A 82 -1.85 -13.07 5.53
N LYS A 83 -1.51 -14.36 5.36
CA LYS A 83 -2.52 -15.38 5.03
C LYS A 83 -3.72 -15.10 5.91
N GLU A 84 -4.91 -15.05 5.34
CA GLU A 84 -6.16 -15.04 6.09
C GLU A 84 -6.17 -16.27 7.02
N THR A 85 -5.67 -16.11 8.24
CA THR A 85 -5.86 -17.06 9.31
C THR A 85 -7.31 -16.88 9.72
N VAL A 86 -8.18 -17.78 9.27
CA VAL A 86 -9.45 -18.02 9.96
C VAL A 86 -9.08 -18.16 11.43
N PRO A 87 -9.57 -17.29 12.33
CA PRO A 87 -9.13 -17.27 13.71
C PRO A 87 -9.31 -18.64 14.36
N GLU A 88 -8.29 -19.13 15.07
CA GLU A 88 -8.26 -20.47 15.71
C GLU A 88 -9.51 -20.72 16.58
N TRP A 89 -9.99 -19.67 17.27
CA TRP A 89 -11.23 -19.71 18.06
C TRP A 89 -12.50 -20.06 17.26
N GLN A 90 -12.55 -19.76 15.96
CA GLN A 90 -13.68 -20.12 15.09
C GLN A 90 -13.67 -21.61 14.75
N GLN A 91 -12.50 -22.22 14.64
CA GLN A 91 -12.36 -23.66 14.40
C GLN A 91 -12.70 -24.44 15.66
N ASP A 92 -12.17 -24.01 16.82
CA ASP A 92 -12.47 -24.62 18.12
C ASP A 92 -13.97 -24.58 18.43
N ARG A 93 -14.64 -23.48 18.09
CA ARG A 93 -16.10 -23.34 18.30
C ARG A 93 -16.89 -24.42 17.57
N LEU A 94 -16.49 -24.76 16.35
CA LEU A 94 -17.17 -25.78 15.54
C LEU A 94 -16.91 -27.19 16.08
N GLU A 95 -15.70 -27.46 16.58
CA GLU A 95 -15.37 -28.75 17.19
C GLU A 95 -16.10 -28.96 18.51
N PHE A 96 -16.16 -27.93 19.37
CA PHE A 96 -16.91 -27.98 20.62
C PHE A 96 -18.40 -28.23 20.38
N MET A 97 -19.01 -27.61 19.36
CA MET A 97 -20.40 -27.87 19.02
C MET A 97 -20.64 -29.33 18.61
N LYS A 98 -19.78 -29.90 17.76
CA LYS A 98 -19.88 -31.32 17.35
C LYS A 98 -19.76 -32.28 18.54
N GLN A 99 -18.84 -32.01 19.46
CA GLN A 99 -18.65 -32.85 20.66
C GLN A 99 -19.85 -32.74 21.62
N ALA A 100 -20.38 -31.52 21.82
CA ALA A 100 -21.56 -31.31 22.66
C ALA A 100 -22.81 -32.02 22.11
N GLU A 101 -22.99 -32.03 20.79
CA GLU A 101 -24.06 -32.79 20.13
C GLU A 101 -23.91 -34.30 20.31
N ALA A 102 -22.70 -34.83 20.17
CA ALA A 102 -22.41 -36.24 20.40
C ALA A 102 -22.71 -36.68 21.86
N ILE A 103 -22.36 -35.84 22.84
CA ILE A 103 -22.65 -36.11 24.26
C ILE A 103 -24.15 -36.05 24.54
N ARG A 104 -24.89 -35.10 23.95
CA ARG A 104 -26.35 -35.02 24.08
C ARG A 104 -27.02 -36.26 23.48
N ALA A 105 -26.59 -36.70 22.30
CA ALA A 105 -27.10 -37.91 21.67
C ALA A 105 -26.82 -39.16 22.53
N ALA A 106 -25.60 -39.30 23.07
CA ALA A 106 -25.24 -40.41 23.94
C ALA A 106 -25.98 -40.38 25.29
N ARG A 107 -26.24 -39.20 25.85
CA ARG A 107 -27.02 -39.04 27.09
C ARG A 107 -28.49 -39.40 26.90
N ASN A 108 -29.09 -39.00 25.78
CA ASN A 108 -30.45 -39.39 25.43
C ASN A 108 -30.56 -40.90 25.16
N ALA A 109 -29.52 -41.53 24.60
CA ALA A 109 -29.46 -42.98 24.42
C ALA A 109 -29.33 -43.75 25.75
N LYS A 110 -28.62 -43.20 26.75
CA LYS A 110 -28.51 -43.81 28.08
C LYS A 110 -29.74 -43.58 28.97
N GLN A 111 -30.44 -42.44 28.85
CA GLN A 111 -31.71 -42.20 29.56
C GLN A 111 -32.88 -43.04 29.05
N GLY A 112 -32.77 -43.64 27.85
CA GLY A 112 -33.70 -44.65 27.36
C GLY A 112 -33.35 -46.09 27.75
N GLY A 113 -32.35 -46.31 28.61
CA GLY A 113 -31.81 -47.62 28.96
C GLY A 113 -31.90 -48.02 30.44
N GLU A 114 -32.68 -47.30 31.26
CA GLU A 114 -33.11 -47.79 32.57
C GLU A 114 -34.64 -47.95 32.57
N SER A 115 -35.09 -49.14 32.17
CA SER A 115 -36.39 -49.73 32.51
C SER A 115 -36.17 -51.21 32.78
#